data_AF-A0A6C0HPX9-F1
#
_entry.id   AF-A0A6C0HPX9-F1
#
_cell.length_a   1.000
_cell.length_b   1.000
_cell.length_c   1.000
_cell.angle_alpha   90.00
_cell.angle_beta   90.00
_cell.angle_gamma   90.00
#
_symmetry.space_group_name_H-M   'P 1'
#
loop_
_entity.id
_entity.type
_entity.pdbx_description
1 polymer ?
#
loop_
_entity_poly.entity_id
_entity_poly.type
_entity_poly.pdbx_seq_one_letter_code
_entity_poly.pdbx_strand_id
1 'polypeptide(L)'
;MLKQQKLFLSMCIPFRILLVLIAKYLSHKYLAYMGYLMLFPAIGFAAIYLTNSRKTGLEVFGGKIWWNDLRPFHSLLYFAFAYNAVVLNNKSAWIYLLADVILGISAFLVHYYV
;
A
#
# COMPACT_ATOMS: atom_id res chain seq x y z
N MET A 1 -15.70 14.15 -5.20
CA MET A 1 -16.17 12.74 -5.15
C MET A 1 -15.68 11.94 -6.36
N LEU A 2 -16.23 12.11 -7.56
CA LEU A 2 -15.88 11.32 -8.77
C LEU A 2 -14.40 11.34 -9.18
N LYS A 3 -13.68 12.45 -9.00
CA LYS A 3 -12.27 12.58 -9.42
C LYS A 3 -11.31 11.74 -8.57
N GLN A 4 -11.57 11.63 -7.26
CA GLN A 4 -10.73 10.87 -6.31
C GLN A 4 -10.91 9.37 -6.49
N GLN A 5 -12.18 8.94 -6.68
CA GLN A 5 -12.52 7.54 -6.95
C GLN A 5 -11.86 7.04 -8.24
N LYS A 6 -11.90 7.85 -9.30
CA LYS A 6 -11.27 7.52 -10.58
C LYS A 6 -9.76 7.37 -10.44
N LEU A 7 -9.06 8.29 -9.77
CA LEU A 7 -7.61 8.21 -9.58
C LEU A 7 -7.20 6.99 -8.74
N PHE A 8 -7.96 6.69 -7.68
CA PHE A 8 -7.72 5.50 -6.86
C PHE A 8 -7.83 4.22 -7.68
N LEU A 9 -8.91 4.08 -8.47
CA LEU A 9 -9.16 2.91 -9.30
C LEU A 9 -8.25 2.80 -10.54
N SER A 10 -7.86 3.92 -11.16
CA SER A 10 -7.09 3.90 -12.42
C SER A 10 -5.58 3.91 -12.22
N MET A 11 -5.08 4.44 -11.10
CA MET A 11 -3.65 4.55 -10.83
C MET A 11 -3.23 3.76 -9.60
N CYS A 12 -3.91 3.95 -8.46
CA CYS A 12 -3.45 3.39 -7.18
C CYS A 12 -3.60 1.86 -7.14
N ILE A 13 -4.80 1.34 -7.46
CA ILE A 13 -5.04 -0.11 -7.46
C ILE A 13 -4.21 -0.84 -8.53
N PRO A 14 -4.16 -0.40 -9.80
CA PRO A 14 -3.35 -1.08 -10.81
C PRO A 14 -1.86 -1.08 -10.47
N PHE A 15 -1.34 0.02 -9.92
CA PHE A 15 0.04 0.09 -9.46
C PHE A 15 0.32 -0.90 -8.32
N ARG A 16 -0.57 -1.00 -7.33
CA ARG A 16 -0.42 -1.98 -6.22
C ARG A 16 -0.50 -3.43 -6.71
N ILE A 17 -1.41 -3.73 -7.64
CA ILE A 17 -1.49 -5.06 -8.27
C ILE A 17 -0.20 -5.37 -9.04
N LEU A 18 0.35 -4.40 -9.76
CA LEU A 18 1.63 -4.56 -10.45
C LEU A 18 2.75 -4.91 -9.47
N LEU A 19 2.81 -4.26 -8.29
CA LEU A 19 3.78 -4.62 -7.25
C LEU A 19 3.59 -6.07 -6.76
N VAL A 20 2.35 -6.54 -6.58
CA VAL A 20 2.07 -7.94 -6.21
C VAL A 20 2.60 -8.90 -7.27
N LEU A 21 2.30 -8.63 -8.54
CA LEU A 21 2.73 -9.47 -9.66
C LEU A 21 4.25 -9.51 -9.77
N ILE A 22 4.91 -8.36 -9.68
CA ILE A 22 6.38 -8.26 -9.66
C ILE A 22 6.93 -9.10 -8.51
N ALA A 23 6.44 -8.92 -7.28
CA ALA A 23 6.89 -9.68 -6.11
C ALA A 23 6.71 -11.19 -6.27
N LYS A 24 5.60 -11.63 -6.89
CA LYS A 24 5.28 -13.05 -7.10
C LYS A 24 6.25 -13.75 -8.06
N TYR A 25 6.74 -13.05 -9.08
CA TYR A 25 7.60 -13.64 -10.12
C TYR A 25 9.10 -13.35 -9.94
N LEU A 26 9.50 -12.53 -8.97
CA LEU A 26 10.91 -12.25 -8.68
C LEU A 26 11.66 -13.46 -8.10
N SER A 27 12.95 -13.56 -8.41
CA SER A 27 13.84 -14.49 -7.73
C SER A 27 14.17 -14.01 -6.32
N HIS A 28 14.61 -14.93 -5.44
CA HIS A 28 14.92 -14.64 -4.03
C HIS A 28 15.78 -13.39 -3.82
N LYS A 29 16.85 -13.25 -4.61
CA LYS A 29 17.78 -12.12 -4.52
C LYS A 29 17.08 -10.78 -4.81
N TYR A 30 16.27 -10.73 -5.87
CA TYR A 30 15.57 -9.50 -6.23
C TYR A 30 14.35 -9.23 -5.35
N LEU A 31 13.72 -10.27 -4.79
CA LEU A 31 12.66 -10.12 -3.81
C LEU A 31 13.16 -9.39 -2.56
N ALA A 32 14.35 -9.75 -2.06
CA ALA A 32 14.97 -9.03 -0.93
C ALA A 32 15.24 -7.55 -1.26
N TYR A 33 15.77 -7.23 -2.45
CA TYR A 33 15.93 -5.83 -2.88
C TYR A 33 14.60 -5.08 -2.95
N MET A 34 13.55 -5.73 -3.44
CA MET A 34 12.20 -5.17 -3.44
C MET A 34 11.70 -4.95 -2.01
N GLY A 35 11.99 -5.85 -1.08
CA GLY A 35 11.69 -5.69 0.35
C GLY A 35 12.29 -4.42 0.95
N TYR A 36 13.59 -4.16 0.69
CA TYR A 36 14.22 -2.91 1.11
C TYR A 36 13.56 -1.67 0.47
N LEU A 37 13.19 -1.75 -0.81
CA LEU A 37 12.49 -0.66 -1.49
C LEU A 37 11.09 -0.40 -0.90
N MET A 38 10.41 -1.44 -0.44
CA MET A 38 9.08 -1.33 0.17
C MET A 38 9.10 -0.80 1.62
N LEU A 39 10.28 -0.63 2.24
CA LEU A 39 10.40 0.07 3.52
C LEU A 39 10.11 1.57 3.39
N PHE A 40 10.40 2.18 2.24
CA PHE A 40 10.08 3.59 2.00
C PHE A 40 8.59 3.90 2.16
N PRO A 41 7.66 3.22 1.46
CA PRO A 41 6.23 3.41 1.68
C PRO A 41 5.78 2.97 3.09
N ALA A 42 6.39 1.92 3.67
CA ALA A 42 6.06 1.47 5.03
C ALA A 42 6.30 2.59 6.07
N ILE A 43 7.50 3.16 6.06
CA ILE A 43 7.90 4.27 6.94
C ILE A 43 7.11 5.53 6.60
N GLY A 44 6.92 5.82 5.31
CA GLY A 44 6.14 6.98 4.86
C GLY A 44 4.71 6.96 5.41
N PHE A 45 4.02 5.83 5.33
CA PHE A 45 2.67 5.70 5.87
C PHE A 45 2.63 5.81 7.39
N ALA A 46 3.57 5.17 8.11
CA ALA A 46 3.66 5.28 9.57
C ALA A 46 3.94 6.72 10.01
N ALA A 47 4.95 7.36 9.44
CA ALA A 47 5.36 8.71 9.78
C ALA A 47 4.20 9.69 9.58
N ILE A 48 3.57 9.69 8.40
CA ILE A 48 2.48 10.62 8.09
C ILE A 48 1.30 10.46 9.06
N TYR A 49 0.97 9.22 9.44
CA TYR A 49 -0.12 8.96 10.37
C TYR A 49 0.23 9.45 11.78
N LEU A 50 1.40 9.08 12.30
CA LEU A 50 1.85 9.44 13.66
C LEU A 50 2.01 10.95 13.83
N THR A 51 2.55 11.63 12.83
CA THR A 51 2.76 13.08 12.88
C THR A 51 1.54 13.88 12.42
N ASN A 52 0.50 13.21 11.91
CA ASN A 52 -0.65 13.84 11.27
C ASN A 52 -0.27 14.90 10.21
N SER A 53 0.91 14.77 9.58
CA SER A 53 1.50 15.83 8.74
C SER A 53 0.77 16.05 7.42
N ARG A 54 -0.08 15.12 6.97
CA ARG A 54 -0.78 15.23 5.68
C ARG A 54 -2.27 14.92 5.80
N LYS A 55 -3.05 15.98 6.05
CA LYS A 55 -4.53 15.94 6.11
C LYS A 55 -5.20 16.11 4.73
N THR A 56 -4.48 16.69 3.76
CA THR A 56 -4.92 16.91 2.38
C THR A 56 -3.83 16.51 1.38
N GLY A 57 -4.17 16.28 0.12
CA GLY A 57 -3.22 15.84 -0.90
C GLY A 57 -3.68 16.15 -2.32
N LEU A 58 -2.75 16.06 -3.27
CA LEU A 58 -3.03 16.25 -4.70
C LEU A 58 -4.08 15.24 -5.18
N GLU A 59 -4.03 14.01 -4.66
CA GLU A 59 -4.99 12.94 -4.95
C GLU A 59 -6.42 13.27 -4.54
N VAL A 60 -6.58 14.15 -3.55
CA VAL A 60 -7.88 14.58 -3.03
C VAL A 60 -8.26 15.99 -3.46
N PHE A 61 -7.49 16.63 -4.35
CA PHE A 61 -7.74 17.99 -4.86
C PHE A 61 -8.03 19.00 -3.73
N GLY A 62 -7.26 18.93 -2.64
CA GLY A 62 -7.43 19.79 -1.45
C GLY A 62 -8.49 19.32 -0.44
N GLY A 63 -9.24 18.25 -0.74
CA GLY A 63 -10.17 17.61 0.19
C GLY A 63 -9.47 16.82 1.31
N LYS A 64 -10.26 16.29 2.25
CA LYS A 64 -9.76 15.37 3.29
C LYS A 64 -9.43 14.00 2.68
N ILE A 65 -8.35 13.40 3.15
CA ILE A 65 -7.96 12.03 2.78
C ILE A 65 -8.79 11.02 3.58
N TRP A 66 -9.71 10.33 2.91
CA TRP A 66 -10.65 9.40 3.53
C TRP A 66 -9.99 8.12 4.07
N TRP A 67 -8.86 7.69 3.49
CA TRP A 67 -8.14 6.47 3.87
C TRP A 67 -7.01 6.72 4.88
N ASN A 68 -6.94 7.90 5.51
CA ASN A 68 -5.87 8.24 6.45
C ASN A 68 -5.74 7.22 7.58
N ASP A 69 -6.87 6.75 8.12
CA ASP A 69 -6.91 5.85 9.28
C ASP A 69 -6.54 4.40 8.91
N LEU A 70 -6.46 4.11 7.61
CA LEU A 70 -5.99 2.83 7.09
C LEU A 70 -4.47 2.79 6.90
N ARG A 71 -3.79 3.95 6.96
CA ARG A 71 -2.32 4.05 6.82
C ARG A 71 -1.55 3.14 7.77
N PRO A 72 -1.92 2.99 9.06
CA PRO A 72 -1.24 2.06 9.96
C PRO A 72 -1.30 0.61 9.45
N PHE A 73 -2.45 0.16 8.95
CA PHE A 73 -2.61 -1.19 8.41
C PHE A 73 -1.78 -1.40 7.14
N HIS A 74 -1.80 -0.43 6.22
CA HIS A 74 -0.95 -0.46 5.04
C HIS A 74 0.54 -0.48 5.42
N SER A 75 0.96 0.37 6.37
CA SER A 75 2.33 0.39 6.88
C SER A 75 2.76 -0.97 7.43
N LEU A 76 1.93 -1.58 8.29
CA LEU A 76 2.20 -2.89 8.88
C LEU A 76 2.33 -3.99 7.82
N LEU A 77 1.45 -4.00 6.81
CA LEU A 77 1.52 -4.98 5.71
C LEU A 77 2.79 -4.83 4.88
N TYR A 78 3.22 -3.59 4.60
CA TYR A 78 4.47 -3.33 3.89
C TYR A 78 5.71 -3.69 4.73
N PHE A 79 5.70 -3.46 6.05
CA PHE A 79 6.75 -3.94 6.94
C PHE A 79 6.79 -5.48 6.99
N ALA A 80 5.63 -6.13 7.06
CA ALA A 80 5.53 -7.59 7.05
C ALA A 80 6.05 -8.18 5.72
N PHE A 81 5.73 -7.55 4.60
CA PHE A 81 6.31 -7.87 3.29
C PHE A 81 7.83 -7.75 3.33
N ALA A 82 8.36 -6.60 3.74
CA ALA A 82 9.80 -6.33 3.75
C ALA A 82 10.55 -7.32 4.65
N TYR A 83 10.03 -7.60 5.84
CA TYR A 83 10.61 -8.58 6.76
C TYR A 83 10.64 -9.99 6.15
N ASN A 84 9.53 -10.44 5.56
CA ASN A 84 9.46 -11.77 4.93
C ASN A 84 10.38 -11.87 3.70
N ALA A 85 10.46 -10.81 2.90
CA ALA A 85 11.28 -10.76 1.70
C ALA A 85 12.79 -10.71 2.01
N VAL A 86 13.18 -9.93 3.02
CA VAL A 86 14.60 -9.67 3.35
C VAL A 86 15.16 -10.67 4.35
N VAL A 87 14.47 -10.89 5.47
CA VAL A 87 15.00 -11.66 6.61
C VAL A 87 14.69 -13.14 6.43
N LEU A 88 13.42 -13.46 6.12
CA LEU A 88 12.98 -14.85 5.97
C LEU A 88 13.23 -15.42 4.58
N ASN A 89 13.58 -14.56 3.61
CA ASN A 89 13.76 -14.92 2.20
C ASN A 89 12.58 -15.74 1.62
N ASN A 90 11.37 -15.43 2.10
CA ASN A 90 10.16 -16.18 1.81
C ASN A 90 9.56 -15.72 0.48
N LYS A 91 9.54 -16.61 -0.53
CA LYS A 91 8.93 -16.34 -1.84
C LYS A 91 7.46 -15.99 -1.78
N SER A 92 6.74 -16.44 -0.74
CA SER A 92 5.32 -16.13 -0.54
C SER A 92 5.07 -14.75 0.09
N ALA A 93 6.10 -13.92 0.27
CA ALA A 93 5.95 -12.57 0.83
C ALA A 93 4.94 -11.70 0.04
N TRP A 94 4.77 -11.92 -1.27
CA TRP A 94 3.78 -11.21 -2.10
C TRP A 94 2.35 -11.25 -1.54
N ILE A 95 2.00 -12.23 -0.70
CA ILE A 95 0.69 -12.35 -0.04
C ILE A 95 0.38 -11.10 0.81
N TYR A 96 1.38 -10.50 1.45
CA TYR A 96 1.18 -9.29 2.25
C TYR A 96 0.81 -8.07 1.37
N LEU A 97 1.42 -7.96 0.19
CA LEU A 97 1.05 -6.93 -0.79
C LEU A 97 -0.34 -7.21 -1.39
N LEU A 98 -0.72 -8.48 -1.56
CA LEU A 98 -2.07 -8.83 -2.02
C LEU A 98 -3.12 -8.46 -0.96
N ALA A 99 -2.85 -8.75 0.32
CA ALA A 99 -3.72 -8.36 1.42
C ALA A 99 -3.91 -6.84 1.49
N ASP A 100 -2.86 -6.08 1.18
CA ASP A 100 -2.90 -4.62 1.09
C ASP A 100 -3.84 -4.11 -0.02
N VAL A 101 -3.81 -4.74 -1.20
CA VAL A 101 -4.75 -4.46 -2.30
C VAL A 101 -6.19 -4.76 -1.90
N ILE A 102 -6.42 -5.93 -1.28
CA ILE A 102 -7.76 -6.34 -0.83
C ILE A 102 -8.29 -5.34 0.19
N LEU A 103 -7.49 -4.97 1.20
CA LEU A 103 -7.84 -3.96 2.19
C LEU A 103 -8.23 -2.63 1.54
N GLY A 104 -7.46 -2.17 0.55
CA GLY A 104 -7.72 -0.94 -0.18
C GLY A 104 -9.04 -0.98 -0.95
N ILE A 105 -9.35 -2.08 -1.64
CA ILE A 105 -10.60 -2.26 -2.39
C ILE A 105 -11.79 -2.37 -1.42
N SER A 106 -11.68 -3.18 -0.37
CA SER A 106 -12.73 -3.32 0.65
C SER A 106 -13.07 -1.99 1.30
N ALA A 107 -12.06 -1.23 1.73
CA ALA A 107 -12.26 0.09 2.30
C ALA A 107 -12.89 1.09 1.32
N PHE A 108 -12.49 1.03 0.05
CA PHE A 108 -13.10 1.85 -1.00
C PHE A 108 -14.59 1.52 -1.18
N LEU A 109 -14.94 0.23 -1.22
CA LEU A 109 -16.35 -0.19 -1.34
C LEU A 109 -17.18 0.30 -0.15
N VAL A 110 -16.67 0.11 1.07
CA VAL A 110 -17.36 0.58 2.29
C VAL A 110 -17.52 2.09 2.31
N HIS A 111 -16.50 2.87 1.95
CA HIS A 111 -16.58 4.34 2.06
C HIS A 111 -17.51 4.99 1.03
N TYR A 112 -17.70 4.38 -0.14
CA TYR A 112 -18.44 5.01 -1.24
C TYR A 112 -19.78 4.36 -1.58
N TYR A 113 -20.05 3.13 -1.12
CA TYR A 113 -21.27 2.40 -1.46
C TYR A 113 -22.10 1.94 -0.24
N VAL A 114 -21.59 2.09 0.98
CA VAL A 114 -22.29 1.80 2.25
C VAL A 114 -22.46 3.11 3.02
#